data_AF-A0A0L6WF64-F1
#
_entry.id   AF-A0A0L6WF64-F1
#
_cell.length_a   1.000
_cell.length_b   1.000
_cell.length_c   1.000
_cell.angle_alpha   90.00
_cell.angle_beta   90.00
_cell.angle_gamma   90.00
#
_symmetry.space_group_name_H-M   'P 1'
#
loop_
_entity.id
_entity.type
_entity.pdbx_description
1 polymer ?
#
loop_
_entity_poly.entity_id
_entity_poly.type
_entity_poly.pdbx_seq_one_letter_code
_entity_poly.pdbx_strand_id
1 'polypeptide(L)' 'RLLQEETGYDVEELKRRDENKAKFNAEQLETFDAVMDSVNNNLGKMIFIHSAGGCGKTFICNTLASAVCSNGDVALCVA' A
#
# COMPACT_ATOMS: atom_id res chain seq x y z
N ARG A 1 21.76 -1.23 -1.58
CA ARG A 1 21.39 -1.63 -0.20
C ARG A 1 19.91 -1.33 0.08
N LEU A 2 19.36 -0.18 -0.32
CA LEU A 2 17.91 0.13 -0.25
C LEU A 2 17.02 -0.93 -0.94
N LEU A 3 17.36 -1.32 -2.17
CA LEU A 3 16.58 -2.29 -2.94
C LEU A 3 16.54 -3.70 -2.33
N GLN A 4 17.57 -4.11 -1.57
CA GLN A 4 17.64 -5.45 -0.97
C GLN A 4 16.69 -5.61 0.23
N GLU A 5 16.41 -4.52 0.96
CA GLU A 5 15.42 -4.52 2.04
C GLU A 5 13.99 -4.53 1.46
N GLU A 6 13.78 -3.91 0.30
CA GLU A 6 12.47 -3.86 -0.39
C GLU A 6 12.15 -5.13 -1.21
N THR A 7 13.14 -5.94 -1.56
CA THR A 7 12.97 -7.17 -2.39
C THR A 7 13.03 -8.48 -1.58
N GLY A 8 13.22 -8.39 -0.27
CA GLY A 8 13.35 -9.55 0.62
C GLY A 8 12.04 -10.03 1.25
N TYR A 9 10.89 -9.45 0.86
CA TYR A 9 9.60 -9.83 1.42
C TYR A 9 9.10 -11.15 0.81
N ASP A 10 8.67 -12.08 1.66
CA ASP A 10 8.00 -13.31 1.25
C ASP A 10 6.67 -12.95 0.57
N VAL A 11 6.52 -13.32 -0.70
CA VAL A 11 5.32 -13.06 -1.51
C VAL A 11 4.07 -13.62 -0.83
N GLU A 12 4.17 -14.73 -0.10
CA GLU A 12 3.04 -15.29 0.63
C GLU A 12 2.70 -14.49 1.90
N GLU A 13 3.70 -13.88 2.57
CA GLU A 13 3.45 -12.95 3.66
C GLU A 13 2.78 -11.65 3.15
N LEU A 14 3.19 -11.17 1.97
CA LEU A 14 2.59 -10.00 1.32
C LEU A 14 1.13 -10.26 0.90
N LYS A 15 0.83 -11.45 0.35
CA LYS A 15 -0.55 -11.86 0.07
C LYS A 15 -1.40 -11.98 1.33
N ARG A 16 -0.83 -12.48 2.43
CA ARG A 16 -1.55 -12.52 3.72
C ARG A 16 -1.82 -11.12 4.28
N ARG A 17 -0.94 -10.16 3.99
CA ARG A 17 -1.15 -8.75 4.34
C ARG A 17 -2.17 -8.08 3.42
N ASP A 18 -2.40 -8.55 2.20
CA ASP A 18 -3.52 -8.11 1.35
C ASP A 18 -4.89 -8.44 1.97
N GLU A 19 -4.99 -9.48 2.80
CA GLU A 19 -6.21 -9.75 3.59
C GLU A 19 -6.58 -8.60 4.53
N ASN A 20 -5.65 -7.69 4.85
CA ASN A 20 -5.94 -6.49 5.63
C ASN A 20 -6.92 -5.54 4.92
N LYS A 21 -7.01 -5.61 3.59
CA LYS A 21 -8.01 -4.85 2.82
C LYS A 21 -9.43 -5.15 3.30
N ALA A 22 -9.71 -6.39 3.74
CA ALA A 22 -11.03 -6.76 4.28
C ALA A 22 -11.39 -6.05 5.59
N LYS A 23 -10.41 -5.41 6.27
CA LYS A 23 -10.62 -4.65 7.51
C LYS A 23 -10.81 -3.15 7.28
N PHE A 24 -10.70 -2.68 6.04
CA PHE A 24 -10.92 -1.28 5.72
C PHE A 24 -12.38 -0.89 5.91
N ASN A 25 -12.58 0.33 6.40
CA ASN A 25 -13.85 1.01 6.21
C ASN A 25 -13.97 1.51 4.75
N ALA A 26 -15.12 2.07 4.40
CA ALA A 26 -15.40 2.51 3.02
C ALA A 26 -14.39 3.55 2.50
N GLU A 27 -14.01 4.54 3.31
CA GLU A 27 -13.08 5.61 2.90
C GLU A 27 -11.65 5.09 2.71
N GLN A 28 -11.21 4.18 3.58
CA GLN A 28 -9.90 3.54 3.47
C GLN A 28 -9.82 2.65 2.23
N LEU A 29 -10.90 1.93 1.93
CA LEU A 29 -11.03 1.10 0.73
C LEU A 29 -10.98 1.95 -0.54
N GLU A 30 -11.76 3.05 -0.59
CA GLU A 30 -11.75 3.99 -1.71
C GLU A 30 -10.36 4.60 -1.92
N THR A 31 -9.70 5.00 -0.84
CA THR A 31 -8.32 5.52 -0.89
C THR A 31 -7.36 4.48 -1.45
N PHE A 32 -7.43 3.23 -0.97
CA PHE A 32 -6.58 2.14 -1.45
C PHE A 32 -6.81 1.90 -2.94
N ASP A 33 -8.06 1.78 -3.38
CA ASP A 33 -8.40 1.51 -4.77
C ASP A 33 -7.96 2.65 -5.70
N ALA A 34 -8.07 3.91 -5.28
CA ALA A 34 -7.60 5.07 -6.04
C ALA A 34 -6.07 5.08 -6.24
N VAL A 35 -5.31 4.68 -5.23
CA VAL A 35 -3.85 4.57 -5.33
C VAL A 35 -3.47 3.40 -6.23
N MET A 36 -4.07 2.22 -6.03
CA MET A 36 -3.77 1.03 -6.83
C MET A 36 -4.16 1.20 -8.30
N ASP A 37 -5.25 1.90 -8.60
CA ASP A 37 -5.60 2.31 -9.96
C ASP A 37 -4.47 3.12 -10.60
N SER A 38 -3.91 4.10 -9.86
CA SER A 38 -2.79 4.90 -10.37
C SER A 38 -1.54 4.07 -10.63
N VAL A 39 -1.24 3.09 -9.76
CA VAL A 39 -0.08 2.20 -9.90
C VAL A 39 -0.28 1.29 -11.10
N ASN A 40 -1.36 0.51 -11.13
CA ASN A 40 -1.62 -0.50 -12.15
C ASN A 40 -1.74 0.10 -13.56
N ASN A 41 -2.27 1.32 -13.66
CA ASN A 41 -2.42 2.02 -14.94
C ASN A 41 -1.29 3.03 -15.23
N ASN A 42 -0.22 3.05 -14.42
CA ASN A 42 0.93 3.95 -14.59
C ASN A 42 0.56 5.43 -14.76
N LEU A 43 -0.44 5.90 -14.01
CA LEU A 43 -1.00 7.25 -14.16
C LEU A 43 -0.15 8.35 -13.52
N GLY A 44 0.83 7.97 -12.69
CA GLY A 44 1.76 8.92 -12.05
C GLY A 44 1.08 9.94 -11.12
N LYS A 45 -0.07 9.61 -10.53
CA LYS A 45 -0.81 10.53 -9.64
C LYS A 45 -0.06 10.74 -8.32
N MET A 46 -0.09 11.98 -7.84
CA MET A 46 0.27 12.31 -6.46
C MET A 46 -1.00 12.35 -5.62
N ILE A 47 -1.05 11.57 -4.53
CA ILE A 47 -2.24 11.41 -3.70
C ILE A 47 -1.92 11.82 -2.25
N PHE A 48 -2.81 12.61 -1.65
CA PHE A 48 -2.71 13.03 -0.27
C PHE A 48 -3.81 12.36 0.56
N ILE A 49 -3.41 11.61 1.60
CA ILE A 49 -4.35 10.97 2.52
C ILE A 49 -4.55 11.90 3.73
N HIS A 50 -5.69 12.58 3.78
CA HIS A 50 -6.06 13.43 4.91
C HIS A 50 -6.90 12.66 5.92
N SER A 51 -6.45 12.59 7.17
CA SER A 51 -7.27 12.06 8.26
C SER A 51 -6.77 12.55 9.61
N ALA A 52 -7.64 12.48 10.63
CA ALA A 52 -7.29 12.80 12.00
C ALA A 52 -6.26 11.80 12.58
N GLY A 53 -5.67 12.15 13.73
CA GLY A 53 -4.79 11.23 14.46
C GLY A 53 -5.52 9.92 14.80
N GLY A 54 -4.85 8.78 14.65
CA GLY A 54 -5.42 7.47 14.99
C GLY A 54 -6.33 6.83 13.92
N CYS A 55 -6.66 7.52 12.81
CA CYS A 55 -7.54 6.99 11.76
C CYS A 55 -6.88 5.97 10.81
N GLY A 56 -5.78 5.33 11.22
CA GLY A 56 -5.19 4.23 10.46
C GLY A 56 -4.42 4.60 9.19
N LYS A 57 -3.86 5.82 9.07
CA LYS A 57 -2.98 6.19 7.93
C LYS A 57 -1.85 5.17 7.73
N THR A 58 -1.16 4.82 8.81
CA THR A 58 -0.10 3.79 8.79
C THR A 58 -0.63 2.44 8.30
N PHE A 59 -1.86 2.08 8.68
CA PHE A 59 -2.48 0.83 8.25
C PHE A 59 -2.74 0.82 6.74
N ILE A 60 -3.23 1.94 6.17
CA ILE A 60 -3.41 2.09 4.72
C ILE A 60 -2.04 2.03 4.01
N CYS A 61 -1.05 2.83 4.45
CA CYS A 61 0.27 2.87 3.82
C CYS A 61 0.96 1.50 3.81
N ASN A 62 0.91 0.76 4.92
CA ASN A 62 1.51 -0.57 5.02
C ASN A 62 0.81 -1.57 4.09
N THR A 63 -0.52 -1.47 3.96
CA THR A 63 -1.29 -2.34 3.06
C THR A 63 -0.99 -2.01 1.60
N LEU A 64 -0.88 -0.72 1.24
CA LEU A 64 -0.47 -0.28 -0.10
C LEU A 64 0.93 -0.77 -0.46
N ALA A 65 1.91 -0.57 0.42
CA ALA A 65 3.27 -1.06 0.19
C ALA A 65 3.28 -2.58 -0.01
N SER A 66 2.50 -3.31 0.80
CA SER A 66 2.38 -4.76 0.66
C SER A 66 1.78 -5.19 -0.68
N ALA A 67 0.72 -4.52 -1.13
CA ALA A 67 0.05 -4.80 -2.40
C ALA A 67 0.93 -4.48 -3.62
N VAL A 68 1.69 -3.39 -3.55
CA VAL A 68 2.66 -3.02 -4.59
C VAL A 68 3.77 -4.07 -4.66
N CYS A 69 4.36 -4.44 -3.52
CA CYS A 69 5.40 -5.46 -3.49
C CYS A 69 4.90 -6.86 -3.88
N SER A 70 3.65 -7.22 -3.57
CA SER A 70 3.07 -8.53 -3.95
C SER A 70 2.88 -8.65 -5.47
N ASN A 71 2.68 -7.53 -6.16
CA ASN A 71 2.63 -7.44 -7.62
C ASN A 71 4.02 -7.50 -8.29
N GLY A 72 5.11 -7.52 -7.50
CA GLY A 72 6.49 -7.51 -8.00
C GLY A 72 7.07 -6.12 -8.25
N ASP A 73 6.32 -5.07 -7.94
CA ASP A 73 6.78 -3.68 -7.97
C ASP A 73 7.54 -3.31 -6.69
N VAL A 74 8.21 -2.16 -6.68
CA VAL A 74 8.95 -1.66 -5.51
C VAL A 74 8.21 -0.48 -4.89
N ALA A 75 7.82 -0.60 -3.62
CA ALA A 75 7.34 0.52 -2.81
C ALA A 75 8.51 1.16 -2.05
N LEU A 76 8.61 2.48 -2.06
CA LEU A 76 9.58 3.22 -1.25
C LEU A 76 8.87 3.95 -0.11
N CYS A 77 9.06 3.49 1.12
CA CYS A 77 8.48 4.11 2.30
C CYS A 77 9.49 5.04 2.98
N VAL A 78 9.15 6.32 3.14
CA VAL A 78 9.98 7.33 3.82
C VAL A 78 9.22 7.93 5.01
N ALA A 79 9.95 8.31 6.06
CA ALA A 79 9.42 8.88 7.31
C ALA A 79 10.04 10.25 7.59
#